data_AF-A0AAQ6IQ65-F1
#
_entry.id   AF-A0AAQ6IQ65-F1
#
_cell.length_a   1.000
_cell.length_b   1.000
_cell.length_c   1.000
_cell.angle_alpha   90.00
_cell.angle_beta   90.00
_cell.angle_gamma   90.00
#
_symmetry.space_group_name_H-M   'P 1'
#
loop_
_entity.id
_entity.type
_entity.pdbx_description
1 polymer ?
#
loop_
_entity_poly.entity_id
_entity_poly.type
_entity_poly.pdbx_seq_one_letter_code
_entity_poly.pdbx_strand_id
1 'polypeptide(L)'
;MLDNEPVDLRTDSKYSGRVKHLCDKNSCFLRITDLRQRDSAVYRFRFIINHPGGRFTGSPGVTLTVTDLKVKVIQTSYSSYWTKLSCSSSCHLPGQTSFIWYKNNKKIQENTELHYSDYIYPQDSFSCAIKGLEDFPSPPVCVRGENCNRVIYTERSICAFKGSSVDISCTYNSYYEVTSKFWFRPERGPQW
;
A
#
# COMPACT_ATOMS: atom_id res chain seq x y z
N MET A 1 18.54 -0.91 -34.40
CA MET A 1 17.55 -0.44 -33.42
C MET A 1 16.88 -1.68 -32.86
N LEU A 2 17.03 -1.99 -31.57
CA LEU A 2 16.37 -3.18 -31.00
C LEU A 2 14.85 -2.96 -31.06
N ASP A 3 14.15 -3.77 -31.86
CA ASP A 3 12.70 -3.92 -31.76
C ASP A 3 12.38 -4.42 -30.36
N ASN A 4 11.93 -3.51 -29.50
CA ASN A 4 11.61 -3.82 -28.11
C ASN A 4 10.23 -4.48 -28.08
N GLU A 5 10.18 -5.75 -28.48
CA GLU A 5 8.97 -6.57 -28.42
C GLU A 5 8.40 -6.56 -26.99
N PRO A 6 7.08 -6.42 -26.81
CA PRO A 6 6.47 -6.39 -25.50
C PRO A 6 6.66 -7.74 -24.80
N VAL A 7 7.04 -7.67 -23.53
CA VAL A 7 7.25 -8.83 -22.66
C VAL A 7 5.90 -9.28 -22.10
N ASP A 8 5.65 -10.59 -22.12
CA ASP A 8 4.50 -11.19 -21.44
C ASP A 8 4.70 -11.09 -19.92
N LEU A 9 3.76 -10.47 -19.22
CA LEU A 9 3.83 -10.29 -17.76
C LEU A 9 3.93 -11.61 -16.98
N ARG A 10 3.51 -12.73 -17.58
CA ARG A 10 3.63 -14.06 -16.97
C ARG A 10 5.07 -14.56 -16.90
N THR A 11 5.94 -14.09 -17.81
CA THR A 11 7.34 -14.48 -17.88
C THR A 11 8.28 -13.44 -17.27
N ASP A 12 7.76 -12.24 -16.98
CA ASP A 12 8.52 -11.20 -16.28
C ASP A 12 8.70 -11.58 -14.80
N SER A 13 9.96 -11.72 -14.38
CA SER A 13 10.34 -12.06 -13.00
C SER A 13 9.79 -11.07 -11.96
N LYS A 14 9.55 -9.80 -12.33
CA LYS A 14 8.97 -8.78 -11.44
C LYS A 14 7.52 -9.08 -11.06
N TYR A 15 6.82 -9.86 -11.87
CA TYR A 15 5.40 -10.22 -11.71
C TYR A 15 5.19 -11.68 -11.33
N SER A 16 6.28 -12.44 -11.13
CA SER A 16 6.25 -13.84 -10.75
C SER A 16 5.33 -14.10 -9.56
N GLY A 17 4.41 -15.05 -9.71
CA GLY A 17 3.43 -15.44 -8.69
C GLY A 17 2.29 -14.44 -8.45
N ARG A 18 2.30 -13.26 -9.09
CA ARG A 18 1.31 -12.19 -8.88
C ARG A 18 0.32 -12.01 -10.04
N VAL A 19 0.64 -12.53 -11.22
CA VAL A 19 -0.15 -12.35 -12.45
C VAL A 19 -0.96 -13.59 -12.79
N LYS A 20 -2.23 -13.38 -13.14
CA LYS A 20 -3.09 -14.38 -13.77
C LYS A 20 -3.75 -13.79 -15.02
N HIS A 21 -3.64 -14.52 -16.14
CA HIS A 21 -4.40 -14.25 -17.35
C HIS A 21 -5.58 -15.20 -17.39
N LEU A 22 -6.80 -14.67 -17.45
CA LEU A 22 -8.03 -15.43 -17.62
C LEU A 22 -8.62 -15.03 -18.97
N CYS A 23 -8.32 -15.83 -19.99
CA CYS A 23 -8.83 -15.62 -21.33
C CYS A 23 -9.88 -16.68 -21.67
N ASP A 24 -10.98 -16.22 -22.24
CA ASP A 24 -11.98 -16.99 -22.96
C ASP A 24 -11.98 -16.54 -24.44
N LYS A 25 -12.87 -17.08 -25.28
CA LYS A 25 -12.91 -16.87 -26.75
C LYS A 25 -12.66 -15.42 -27.18
N ASN A 26 -13.41 -14.47 -26.61
CA ASN A 26 -13.37 -13.06 -27.02
C ASN A 26 -13.08 -12.11 -25.85
N SER A 27 -12.69 -12.64 -24.68
CA SER A 27 -12.49 -11.84 -23.48
C SER A 27 -11.24 -12.29 -22.75
N CYS A 28 -10.39 -11.34 -22.37
CA CYS A 28 -9.16 -11.60 -21.64
C CYS A 28 -9.06 -10.65 -20.46
N PHE A 29 -8.86 -11.21 -19.27
CA PHE A 29 -8.69 -10.47 -18.03
C PHE A 29 -7.28 -10.65 -17.48
N LEU A 30 -6.65 -9.53 -17.09
CA LEU A 30 -5.40 -9.50 -16.35
C LEU A 30 -5.72 -9.25 -14.88
N ARG A 31 -5.33 -10.17 -14.00
CA ARG A 31 -5.35 -9.96 -12.55
C ARG A 31 -3.92 -9.88 -12.03
N ILE A 32 -3.60 -8.79 -11.34
CA ILE A 32 -2.34 -8.59 -10.62
C ILE A 32 -2.66 -8.51 -9.13
N THR A 33 -2.01 -9.33 -8.31
CA THR A 33 -2.11 -9.29 -6.85
C THR A 33 -0.86 -8.67 -6.23
N ASP A 34 -0.91 -8.26 -4.96
CA ASP A 34 0.23 -7.60 -4.29
C ASP A 34 0.77 -6.43 -5.13
N LEU A 35 -0.12 -5.48 -5.45
CA LEU A 35 0.21 -4.31 -6.27
C LEU A 35 1.20 -3.42 -5.53
N ARG A 36 2.22 -2.98 -6.25
CA ARG A 36 3.29 -2.10 -5.75
C ARG A 36 3.27 -0.78 -6.51
N GLN A 37 3.80 0.27 -5.91
CA GLN A 37 3.87 1.58 -6.57
C GLN A 37 4.56 1.50 -7.96
N ARG A 38 5.61 0.66 -8.06
CA ARG A 38 6.34 0.38 -9.30
C ARG A 38 5.54 -0.34 -10.40
N ASP A 39 4.40 -0.94 -10.05
CA ASP A 39 3.52 -1.60 -11.02
C ASP A 39 2.60 -0.57 -11.73
N SER A 40 2.65 0.71 -11.35
CA SER A 40 1.95 1.79 -12.05
C SER A 40 2.50 1.94 -13.46
N ALA A 41 1.66 1.69 -14.46
CA ALA A 41 2.05 1.67 -15.86
C ALA A 41 0.82 1.71 -16.78
N VAL A 42 1.06 1.81 -18.09
CA VAL A 42 0.03 1.57 -19.12
C VAL A 42 0.12 0.10 -19.55
N TYR A 43 -0.94 -0.64 -19.29
CA TYR A 43 -1.09 -2.05 -19.67
C TYR A 43 -1.78 -2.15 -21.02
N ARG A 44 -1.22 -2.94 -21.94
CA ARG A 44 -1.78 -3.16 -23.28
C ARG A 44 -1.99 -4.64 -23.53
N PHE A 45 -3.14 -4.95 -24.10
CA PHE A 45 -3.43 -6.29 -24.59
C PHE A 45 -2.95 -6.42 -26.03
N ARG A 46 -2.28 -7.54 -26.33
CA ARG A 46 -1.90 -7.95 -27.68
C ARG A 46 -2.41 -9.37 -27.91
N PHE A 47 -3.07 -9.59 -29.03
CA PHE A 47 -3.34 -10.92 -29.55
C PHE A 47 -2.64 -11.11 -30.89
N ILE A 48 -2.31 -12.36 -31.18
CA ILE A 48 -1.61 -12.76 -32.40
C ILE A 48 -2.49 -13.79 -33.08
N ILE A 49 -2.71 -13.63 -34.38
CA ILE A 49 -3.37 -14.62 -35.21
C ILE A 49 -2.42 -15.17 -36.26
N ASN A 50 -2.73 -16.35 -36.77
CA ASN A 50 -1.88 -17.09 -37.70
C ASN A 50 -1.96 -16.55 -39.14
N HIS A 51 -1.58 -15.28 -39.34
CA HIS A 51 -1.37 -14.68 -40.67
C HIS A 51 -0.20 -13.67 -40.64
N PRO A 52 0.46 -13.41 -41.78
CA PRO A 52 1.53 -12.42 -41.87
C PRO A 52 1.03 -11.03 -41.47
N GLY A 53 1.61 -10.45 -40.42
CA GLY A 53 1.19 -9.15 -39.88
C GLY A 53 0.05 -9.20 -38.86
N GLY A 54 -0.39 -10.41 -38.45
CA GLY A 54 -1.51 -10.60 -37.52
C GLY A 54 -1.22 -10.31 -36.06
N ARG A 55 -0.61 -9.17 -35.75
CA ARG A 55 -0.32 -8.70 -34.39
C ARG A 55 -1.17 -7.46 -34.11
N PHE A 56 -2.17 -7.61 -33.26
CA PHE A 56 -3.09 -6.52 -32.93
C PHE A 56 -2.88 -6.11 -31.49
N THR A 57 -2.53 -4.84 -31.28
CA THR A 57 -2.31 -4.26 -29.94
C THR A 57 -3.32 -3.16 -29.70
N GLY A 58 -4.02 -3.22 -28.57
CA GLY A 58 -4.97 -2.16 -28.19
C GLY A 58 -4.25 -0.87 -27.80
N SER A 59 -4.77 0.26 -28.27
CA SER A 59 -4.34 1.62 -27.91
C SER A 59 -5.54 2.44 -27.40
N PRO A 60 -5.37 3.32 -26.39
CA PRO A 60 -4.11 3.69 -25.74
C PRO A 60 -3.58 2.65 -24.73
N GLY A 61 -4.41 1.69 -24.33
CA GLY A 61 -4.17 0.77 -23.22
C GLY A 61 -4.99 1.16 -21.99
N VAL A 62 -4.74 0.50 -20.87
CA VAL A 62 -5.34 0.80 -19.55
C VAL A 62 -4.26 1.35 -18.64
N THR A 63 -4.46 2.55 -18.12
CA THR A 63 -3.54 3.16 -17.14
C THR A 63 -3.87 2.66 -15.74
N LEU A 64 -2.92 1.98 -15.10
CA LEU A 64 -2.98 1.62 -13.69
C LEU A 64 -2.14 2.61 -12.88
N THR A 65 -2.76 3.23 -11.87
CA THR A 65 -2.07 4.07 -10.89
C THR A 65 -2.21 3.44 -9.52
N VAL A 66 -1.10 3.00 -8.94
CA VAL A 66 -1.06 2.46 -7.58
C VAL A 66 -0.66 3.59 -6.63
N THR A 67 -1.55 3.94 -5.69
CA THR A 67 -1.33 5.06 -4.76
C THR A 67 -1.59 4.65 -3.33
N ASP A 68 -0.86 5.28 -2.41
CA ASP A 68 -0.96 5.02 -0.98
C ASP A 68 -1.94 5.97 -0.28
N LEU A 69 -2.40 5.54 0.89
CA LEU A 69 -3.10 6.41 1.84
C LEU A 69 -2.13 7.42 2.45
N LYS A 70 -2.65 8.62 2.75
CA LYS A 70 -1.91 9.71 3.40
C LYS A 70 -2.78 10.37 4.46
N VAL A 71 -2.23 10.56 5.65
CA VAL A 71 -2.88 11.39 6.68
C VAL A 71 -2.67 12.87 6.36
N LYS A 72 -3.76 13.66 6.40
CA LYS A 72 -3.74 15.11 6.25
C LYS A 72 -4.28 15.77 7.51
N VAL A 73 -3.64 16.86 7.92
CA VAL A 73 -4.15 17.72 8.98
C VAL A 73 -5.18 18.67 8.37
N ILE A 74 -6.41 18.68 8.89
CA ILE A 74 -7.48 19.57 8.44
C ILE A 74 -7.52 20.84 9.27
N GLN A 75 -7.46 20.69 10.59
CA GLN A 75 -7.61 21.78 11.53
C GLN A 75 -6.78 21.50 12.78
N THR A 76 -6.07 22.52 13.26
CA THR A 76 -5.28 22.45 14.49
C THR A 76 -5.58 23.65 15.36
N SER A 77 -5.98 23.40 16.60
CA SER A 77 -6.02 24.40 17.66
C SER A 77 -4.72 24.30 18.45
N TYR A 78 -3.83 25.29 18.27
CA TYR A 78 -2.55 25.30 18.99
C TYR A 78 -2.74 25.42 20.50
N SER A 79 -3.72 26.21 20.93
CA SER A 79 -4.01 26.45 22.35
C SER A 79 -4.58 25.24 23.09
N SER A 80 -5.31 24.36 22.41
CA SER A 80 -6.02 23.24 23.06
C SER A 80 -5.51 21.86 22.71
N TYR A 81 -4.43 21.72 21.93
CA TYR A 81 -3.95 20.41 21.41
C TYR A 81 -4.93 19.63 20.52
N TRP A 82 -6.15 20.15 20.34
CA TRP A 82 -7.18 19.55 19.52
C TRP A 82 -6.84 19.65 18.04
N THR A 83 -6.85 18.52 17.34
CA THR A 83 -6.56 18.46 15.92
C THR A 83 -7.51 17.50 15.21
N LYS A 84 -8.02 17.92 14.04
CA LYS A 84 -8.79 17.08 13.12
C LYS A 84 -7.90 16.61 11.98
N LEU A 85 -7.85 15.31 11.78
CA LEU A 85 -7.12 14.61 10.73
C LEU A 85 -8.09 14.04 9.69
N SER A 86 -7.58 13.83 8.47
CA SER A 86 -8.27 13.14 7.37
C SER A 86 -7.40 12.04 6.79
N CYS A 87 -7.97 10.88 6.52
CA CYS A 87 -7.30 9.86 5.72
C CYS A 87 -7.59 10.13 4.25
N SER A 88 -6.57 10.36 3.44
CA SER A 88 -6.74 10.73 2.03
C SER A 88 -6.06 9.75 1.09
N SER A 89 -6.68 9.52 -0.07
CA SER A 89 -6.08 8.84 -1.22
C SER A 89 -6.26 9.71 -2.46
N SER A 90 -5.39 9.55 -3.45
CA SER A 90 -5.62 10.08 -4.80
C SER A 90 -6.51 9.18 -5.65
N CYS A 91 -6.80 7.95 -5.21
CA CYS A 91 -7.76 7.07 -5.86
C CYS A 91 -9.19 7.49 -5.53
N HIS A 92 -10.11 7.26 -6.48
CA HIS A 92 -11.53 7.36 -6.21
C HIS A 92 -11.96 6.21 -5.29
N LEU A 93 -12.28 6.53 -4.04
CA LEU A 93 -12.72 5.56 -3.06
C LEU A 93 -14.24 5.39 -3.15
N PRO A 94 -14.78 4.15 -3.13
CA PRO A 94 -16.21 3.91 -3.04
C PRO A 94 -16.83 4.64 -1.85
N GLY A 95 -18.08 5.11 -2.00
CA GLY A 95 -18.77 5.89 -0.95
C GLY A 95 -18.94 5.18 0.40
N GLN A 96 -18.83 3.85 0.45
CA GLN A 96 -18.92 3.03 1.66
C GLN A 96 -17.54 2.63 2.25
N THR A 97 -16.46 3.29 1.83
CA THR A 97 -15.12 2.98 2.34
C THR A 97 -15.01 3.34 3.82
N SER A 98 -14.87 2.34 4.69
CA SER A 98 -14.57 2.53 6.11
C SER A 98 -13.07 2.61 6.34
N PHE A 99 -12.67 3.46 7.29
CA PHE A 99 -11.26 3.63 7.65
C PHE A 99 -10.98 3.10 9.06
N ILE A 100 -9.72 2.77 9.33
CA ILE A 100 -9.22 2.42 10.66
C ILE A 100 -8.06 3.34 10.97
N TRP A 101 -8.10 3.97 12.14
CA TRP A 101 -7.05 4.86 12.62
C TRP A 101 -6.10 4.15 13.58
N TYR A 102 -4.84 4.58 13.54
CA TYR A 102 -3.78 4.08 14.40
C TYR A 102 -3.08 5.26 15.06
N LYS A 103 -2.89 5.17 16.37
CA LYS A 103 -2.10 6.09 17.19
C LYS A 103 -0.86 5.36 17.69
N ASN A 104 0.33 5.86 17.41
CA ASN A 104 1.60 5.23 17.82
C ASN A 104 1.68 3.76 17.40
N ASN A 105 1.31 3.48 16.14
CA ASN A 105 1.19 2.13 15.54
C ASN A 105 0.18 1.19 16.23
N LYS A 106 -0.63 1.66 17.17
CA LYS A 106 -1.70 0.89 17.83
C LYS A 106 -3.05 1.27 17.25
N LYS A 107 -3.86 0.25 16.91
CA LYS A 107 -5.22 0.43 16.39
C LYS A 107 -6.07 1.15 17.43
N ILE A 108 -6.72 2.23 17.01
CA ILE A 108 -7.72 2.94 17.80
C ILE A 108 -9.05 2.21 17.60
N GLN A 109 -9.80 1.97 18.67
CA GLN A 109 -11.06 1.21 18.63
C GLN A 109 -12.07 1.82 17.64
N GLU A 110 -12.95 0.98 17.06
CA GLU A 110 -13.68 1.07 15.78
C GLU A 110 -14.33 2.42 15.38
N ASN A 111 -13.53 3.48 15.22
CA ASN A 111 -13.99 4.68 14.55
C ASN A 111 -13.82 4.51 13.04
N THR A 112 -14.91 4.17 12.34
CA THR A 112 -14.92 3.87 10.91
C THR A 112 -15.08 5.10 10.03
N GLU A 113 -14.49 6.23 10.43
CA GLU A 113 -14.69 7.52 9.77
C GLU A 113 -13.46 7.98 8.99
N LEU A 114 -13.71 8.67 7.88
CA LEU A 114 -12.70 9.37 7.07
C LEU A 114 -11.89 10.37 7.89
N HIS A 115 -12.54 10.97 8.90
CA HIS A 115 -11.98 11.98 9.77
C HIS A 115 -11.75 11.42 11.17
N TYR A 116 -10.72 11.92 11.82
CA TYR A 116 -10.43 11.59 13.21
C TYR A 116 -10.05 12.86 13.95
N SER A 117 -10.61 13.07 15.14
CA SER A 117 -10.30 14.23 15.96
C SER A 117 -9.98 13.80 17.37
N ASP A 118 -8.87 14.30 17.92
CA ASP A 118 -8.45 14.02 19.29
C ASP A 118 -7.51 15.13 19.78
N TYR A 119 -7.17 15.08 21.06
CA TYR A 119 -6.05 15.79 21.65
C TYR A 119 -4.74 15.11 21.22
N ILE A 120 -4.00 15.78 20.32
CA ILE A 120 -2.78 15.26 19.72
C ILE A 120 -1.56 15.91 20.36
N TYR A 121 -0.76 15.09 21.05
CA TYR A 121 0.46 15.53 21.70
C TYR A 121 1.70 15.37 20.79
N PRO A 122 2.83 16.05 21.07
CA PRO A 122 4.04 15.97 20.24
C PRO A 122 4.57 14.55 20.03
N GLN A 123 4.46 13.68 21.04
CA GLN A 123 4.90 12.30 20.96
C GLN A 123 4.02 11.41 20.08
N ASP A 124 2.83 11.87 19.68
CA ASP A 124 1.85 11.04 18.99
C ASP A 124 2.08 11.01 17.47
N SER A 125 2.05 9.81 16.91
CA SER A 125 2.00 9.59 15.46
C SER A 125 0.67 9.00 15.03
N PHE A 126 0.23 9.35 13.82
CA PHE A 126 -1.03 8.88 13.26
C PHE A 126 -0.86 8.24 11.90
N SER A 127 -1.53 7.12 11.69
CA SER A 127 -1.71 6.47 10.39
C SER A 127 -3.15 5.98 10.25
N CYS A 128 -3.53 5.62 9.03
CA CYS A 128 -4.87 5.16 8.71
C CYS A 128 -4.83 4.05 7.66
N ALA A 129 -5.72 3.07 7.75
CA ALA A 129 -5.92 2.02 6.75
C ALA A 129 -7.39 2.00 6.29
N ILE A 130 -7.65 1.32 5.18
CA ILE A 130 -9.02 0.94 4.80
C ILE A 130 -9.40 -0.32 5.59
N LYS A 131 -10.63 -0.40 6.09
CA LYS A 131 -11.16 -1.59 6.75
C LYS A 131 -11.17 -2.77 5.77
N GLY A 132 -10.64 -3.91 6.19
CA GLY A 132 -10.39 -5.08 5.33
C GLY A 132 -9.08 -5.04 4.54
N LEU A 133 -8.32 -3.94 4.63
CA LEU A 133 -6.97 -3.79 4.07
C LEU A 133 -6.02 -3.24 5.15
N GLU A 134 -6.18 -3.69 6.40
CA GLU A 134 -5.43 -3.21 7.56
C GLU A 134 -3.93 -3.49 7.49
N ASP A 135 -3.49 -4.46 6.68
CA ASP A 135 -2.09 -4.78 6.46
C ASP A 135 -1.34 -3.64 5.74
N PHE A 136 -2.07 -2.72 5.10
CA PHE A 136 -1.53 -1.61 4.30
C PHE A 136 -1.99 -0.23 4.81
N PRO A 137 -1.67 0.15 6.07
CA PRO A 137 -1.93 1.49 6.55
C PRO A 137 -0.98 2.50 5.89
N SER A 138 -1.41 3.75 5.83
CA SER A 138 -0.56 4.88 5.46
C SER A 138 0.71 4.96 6.33
N PRO A 139 1.79 5.56 5.81
CA PRO A 139 2.95 5.89 6.64
C PRO A 139 2.55 6.78 7.84
N PRO A 140 3.02 6.48 9.06
CA PRO A 140 2.70 7.28 10.24
C PRO A 140 3.32 8.68 10.17
N VAL A 141 2.49 9.69 10.41
CA VAL A 141 2.89 11.11 10.40
C VAL A 141 2.98 11.66 11.82
N CYS A 142 4.01 12.47 12.06
CA CYS A 142 4.08 13.33 13.24
C CYS A 142 3.22 14.57 12.94
N VAL A 143 2.20 14.81 13.76
CA VAL A 143 1.27 15.93 13.54
C VAL A 143 1.83 17.22 14.16
N ARG A 144 2.55 17.10 15.28
CA ARG A 144 3.15 18.23 16.00
C ARG A 144 4.66 18.03 16.13
N GLY A 145 5.42 18.69 15.26
CA GLY A 145 6.87 18.58 15.22
C GLY A 145 7.38 17.37 14.45
N GLU A 146 8.68 17.13 14.53
CA GLU A 146 9.37 16.11 13.73
C GLU A 146 9.62 14.80 14.49
N ASN A 147 9.69 14.88 15.83
CA ASN A 147 9.94 13.75 16.70
C ASN A 147 8.63 13.27 17.31
N CYS A 148 8.20 12.07 16.90
CA CYS A 148 7.04 11.39 17.45
C CYS A 148 7.32 9.88 17.50
N ASN A 149 6.55 9.15 18.30
CA ASN A 149 6.71 7.71 18.46
C ASN A 149 6.12 6.99 17.24
N ARG A 150 6.97 6.45 16.36
CA ARG A 150 6.52 5.72 15.17
C ARG A 150 7.52 4.67 14.72
N VAL A 151 7.00 3.61 14.10
CA VAL A 151 7.78 2.61 13.35
C VAL A 151 7.29 2.60 11.91
N ILE A 152 8.24 2.68 10.98
CA ILE A 152 8.03 2.68 9.54
C ILE A 152 8.72 1.44 8.97
N TYR A 153 7.95 0.58 8.31
CA TYR A 153 8.48 -0.57 7.60
C TYR A 153 8.77 -0.19 6.15
N THR A 154 9.94 -0.57 5.64
CA THR A 154 10.29 -0.34 4.23
C THR A 154 9.45 -1.22 3.31
N GLU A 155 9.30 -2.49 3.66
CA GLU A 155 8.42 -3.44 2.98
C GLU A 155 7.47 -4.09 3.99
N ARG A 156 6.18 -4.15 3.65
CA ARG A 156 5.16 -4.78 4.49
C ARG A 156 4.88 -6.23 4.10
N SER A 157 5.32 -6.65 2.92
CA SER A 157 5.16 -7.99 2.39
C SER A 157 6.44 -8.38 1.67
N ILE A 158 7.03 -9.49 2.08
CA ILE A 158 8.25 -10.05 1.49
C ILE A 158 7.94 -11.49 1.11
N CYS A 159 8.14 -11.84 -0.16
CA CYS A 159 8.04 -13.21 -0.66
C CYS A 159 9.45 -13.76 -0.88
N ALA A 160 9.72 -14.95 -0.35
CA ALA A 160 11.04 -15.57 -0.38
C ALA A 160 10.94 -17.09 -0.59
N PHE A 161 12.00 -17.70 -1.13
CA PHE A 161 12.05 -19.14 -1.37
C PHE A 161 12.46 -19.90 -0.11
N LYS A 162 12.04 -21.17 -0.01
CA LYS A 162 12.50 -22.05 1.08
C LYS A 162 14.02 -22.21 0.99
N GLY A 163 14.71 -21.87 2.08
CA GLY A 163 16.17 -21.94 2.16
C GLY A 163 16.91 -20.67 1.73
N SER A 164 16.22 -19.62 1.28
CA SER A 164 16.84 -18.31 1.03
C SER A 164 16.91 -17.45 2.29
N SER A 165 17.79 -16.46 2.28
CA SER A 165 17.87 -15.40 3.29
C SER A 165 17.18 -14.12 2.81
N VAL A 166 16.60 -13.36 3.74
CA VAL A 166 16.02 -12.03 3.48
C VAL A 166 16.39 -11.08 4.60
N ASP A 167 16.58 -9.80 4.24
CA ASP A 167 16.71 -8.73 5.20
C ASP A 167 15.36 -8.07 5.42
N ILE A 168 14.91 -8.03 6.68
CA ILE A 168 13.68 -7.33 7.09
C ILE A 168 14.11 -6.05 7.79
N SER A 169 13.74 -4.90 7.23
CA SER A 169 14.16 -3.59 7.72
C SER A 169 13.00 -2.73 8.22
N CYS A 170 13.28 -1.91 9.22
CA CYS A 170 12.41 -0.84 9.66
C CYS A 170 13.24 0.39 10.03
N THR A 171 12.60 1.55 9.98
CA THR A 171 13.09 2.77 10.61
C THR A 171 12.12 3.14 11.72
N TYR A 172 12.60 3.80 12.76
CA TYR A 172 11.76 4.23 13.86
C TYR A 172 12.14 5.63 14.30
N ASN A 173 11.19 6.33 14.89
CA ASN A 173 11.40 7.60 15.58
C ASN A 173 10.78 7.49 16.98
N SER A 174 11.38 8.18 17.94
CA SER A 174 10.94 8.21 19.32
C SER A 174 11.05 9.63 19.84
N TYR A 175 10.02 10.07 20.53
CA TYR A 175 10.06 11.33 21.27
C TYR A 175 10.90 11.22 22.55
N TYR A 176 11.04 10.00 23.09
CA TYR A 176 11.79 9.70 24.31
C TYR A 176 13.04 8.86 24.03
N GLU A 177 13.94 8.75 25.00
CA GLU A 177 15.12 7.91 24.90
C GLU A 177 14.76 6.41 24.80
N VAL A 178 15.40 5.70 23.88
CA VAL A 178 15.14 4.28 23.62
C VAL A 178 16.14 3.41 24.39
N THR A 179 15.63 2.59 25.30
CA THR A 179 16.46 1.73 26.17
C THR A 179 16.76 0.34 25.58
N SER A 180 15.88 -0.20 24.74
CA SER A 180 16.05 -1.52 24.12
C SER A 180 15.30 -1.63 22.78
N LYS A 181 15.75 -2.55 21.92
CA LYS A 181 15.18 -2.81 20.59
C LYS A 181 15.26 -4.30 20.31
N PHE A 182 14.18 -4.92 19.84
CA PHE A 182 14.16 -6.32 19.46
C PHE A 182 13.09 -6.58 18.40
N TRP A 183 13.29 -7.62 17.60
CA TRP A 183 12.27 -8.17 16.71
C TRP A 183 11.54 -9.29 17.43
N PHE A 184 10.22 -9.38 17.26
CA PHE A 184 9.43 -10.49 17.76
C PHE A 184 8.44 -10.94 16.69
N ARG A 185 8.04 -12.20 16.80
CA ARG A 185 6.94 -12.77 16.02
C ARG A 185 5.78 -13.02 17.00
N PRO A 186 4.59 -12.46 16.77
CA PRO A 186 3.43 -12.77 17.61
C PRO A 186 3.08 -14.26 17.49
N GLU A 187 2.55 -14.85 18.58
CA GLU A 187 1.99 -16.19 18.55
C GLU A 187 0.83 -16.24 17.54
N ARG A 188 0.71 -17.34 16.79
CA ARG A 188 -0.21 -17.45 15.64
C ARG A 188 -1.67 -17.20 16.07
N GLY A 189 -2.31 -16.16 15.54
CA GLY A 189 -3.77 -16.11 15.41
C GLY A 189 -4.28 -17.19 14.45
N PRO A 190 -5.59 -17.53 14.47
CA PRO A 190 -6.11 -18.78 13.88
C PRO A 190 -5.71 -18.89 12.40
N GLN A 191 -5.19 -20.07 12.05
CA GLN A 191 -4.94 -20.46 10.67
C GLN A 191 -6.29 -20.65 9.98
N TRP A 192 -6.46 -20.04 8.81
CA TRP A 192 -7.57 -20.28 7.89
C TRP A 192 -7.09 -21.23 6.80
#